data_AF-A0A0N7IFU6-F1
#
_entry.id   AF-A0A0N7IFU6-F1
#
_cell.length_a   1.000
_cell.length_b   1.000
_cell.length_c   1.000
_cell.angle_alpha   90.00
_cell.angle_beta   90.00
_cell.angle_gamma   90.00
#
_symmetry.space_group_name_H-M   'P 1'
#
loop_
_entity.id
_entity.type
_entity.pdbx_description
1 polymer ?
#
loop_
_entity_poly.entity_id
_entity_poly.type
_entity_poly.pdbx_seq_one_letter_code
_entity_poly.pdbx_strand_id
1 'polypeptide(L)'
;MIRRILTYYAASLDEYLHHKFPQPEGMAEVGFIGSGASEKPCKLIVSLVNIERETAGGISAGISRNSSDYMRTFAPLLLNLDLMLAAVYDEKRYAESLSVLYESLLFIQSHPYFELDGQKYTVEIVTLSVQDINNIWTTLGGQYYPSVMCKLRRLAVDAEEAVSSGGIAREPSVSVTK
;
A
#
# COMPACT_ATOMS: atom_id res chain seq x y z
N MET A 1 1.59 -10.31 -4.77
CA MET A 1 1.42 -9.05 -5.53
C MET A 1 1.63 -7.78 -4.67
N ILE A 2 0.88 -7.57 -3.58
CA ILE A 2 0.92 -6.32 -2.77
C ILE A 2 2.34 -5.84 -2.43
N ARG A 3 3.18 -6.69 -1.82
CA ARG A 3 4.57 -6.35 -1.48
C ARG A 3 5.34 -5.81 -2.69
N ARG A 4 5.18 -6.44 -3.86
CA ARG A 4 5.91 -6.06 -5.09
C ARG A 4 5.50 -4.68 -5.58
N ILE A 5 4.20 -4.36 -5.56
CA ILE A 5 3.67 -3.03 -5.91
C ILE A 5 4.27 -1.97 -4.98
N LEU A 6 4.22 -2.20 -3.66
CA LEU A 6 4.74 -1.23 -2.69
C LEU A 6 6.25 -1.08 -2.80
N THR A 7 6.99 -2.17 -2.98
CA THR A 7 8.45 -2.12 -3.12
C THR A 7 8.84 -1.39 -4.40
N TYR A 8 8.12 -1.59 -5.51
CA TYR A 8 8.35 -0.84 -6.74
C TYR A 8 8.12 0.65 -6.53
N TYR A 9 6.97 1.01 -5.96
CA TYR A 9 6.63 2.41 -5.70
C TYR A 9 7.63 3.10 -4.75
N ALA A 10 8.03 2.41 -3.67
CA ALA A 10 9.03 2.91 -2.74
C ALA A 10 10.41 3.06 -3.39
N ALA A 11 10.81 2.15 -4.29
CA ALA A 11 12.07 2.26 -5.02
C ALA A 11 12.07 3.46 -5.99
N SER A 12 10.96 3.76 -6.66
CA SER A 12 10.84 4.96 -7.50
C SER A 12 10.92 6.26 -6.67
N LEU A 13 10.31 6.28 -5.49
CA LEU A 13 10.46 7.37 -4.52
C LEU A 13 11.91 7.49 -4.04
N ASP A 14 12.55 6.37 -3.72
CA ASP A 14 13.93 6.29 -3.24
C ASP A 14 14.90 6.90 -4.26
N GLU A 15 14.82 6.46 -5.51
CA GLU A 15 15.64 6.97 -6.62
C GLU A 15 15.46 8.49 -6.76
N TYR A 16 14.22 8.98 -6.76
CA TYR A 16 13.92 10.41 -6.83
C TYR A 16 14.54 11.19 -5.66
N LEU A 17 14.33 10.71 -4.43
CA LEU A 17 14.78 11.38 -3.21
C LEU A 17 16.30 11.32 -3.06
N HIS A 18 16.96 10.24 -3.51
CA HIS A 18 18.40 10.09 -3.44
C HIS A 18 19.14 11.17 -4.26
N HIS A 19 18.53 11.65 -5.36
CA HIS A 19 19.07 12.78 -6.12
C HIS A 19 19.01 14.12 -5.36
N LYS A 20 18.12 14.24 -4.37
CA LYS A 20 17.92 15.46 -3.56
C LYS A 20 18.68 15.39 -2.23
N PHE A 21 18.74 14.21 -1.64
CA PHE A 21 19.31 13.92 -0.34
C PHE A 21 20.25 12.72 -0.46
N PRO A 22 21.53 12.91 -0.76
CA PRO A 22 22.47 11.80 -0.91
C PRO A 22 22.73 11.14 0.45
N GLN A 23 22.25 9.90 0.62
CA GLN A 23 22.52 9.08 1.81
C GLN A 23 22.85 7.63 1.40
N PRO A 24 23.83 6.97 2.06
CA PRO A 24 24.28 5.63 1.67
C PRO A 24 23.21 4.55 1.86
N GLU A 25 22.34 4.68 2.87
CA GLU A 25 21.34 3.66 3.19
C GLU A 25 20.07 3.72 2.33
N GLY A 26 19.96 4.68 1.40
CA GLY A 26 18.73 4.99 0.68
C GLY A 26 17.78 5.88 1.50
N MET A 27 16.89 6.59 0.82
CA MET A 27 15.97 7.60 1.35
C MET A 27 14.54 7.11 1.54
N ALA A 28 14.09 6.06 0.85
CA ALA A 28 12.75 5.52 0.98
C ALA A 28 12.67 3.99 0.93
N GLU A 29 11.78 3.41 1.74
CA GLU A 29 11.56 1.96 1.75
C GLU A 29 10.14 1.58 2.19
N VAL A 30 9.74 0.35 1.90
CA VAL A 30 8.52 -0.24 2.46
C VAL A 30 8.83 -0.75 3.85
N GLY A 31 8.04 -0.33 4.83
CA GLY A 31 8.27 -0.72 6.22
C GLY A 31 7.04 -0.50 7.08
N PHE A 32 7.11 -1.03 8.31
CA PHE A 32 6.13 -0.76 9.35
C PHE A 32 6.52 0.52 10.09
N ILE A 33 5.53 1.39 10.33
CA ILE A 33 5.72 2.60 11.15
C ILE A 33 5.27 2.29 12.57
N GLY A 34 6.19 2.30 13.52
CA GLY A 34 5.85 2.13 14.93
C GLY A 34 7.02 2.30 15.89
N SER A 35 6.73 2.19 17.18
CA SER A 35 7.65 2.54 18.27
C SER A 35 8.79 1.54 18.54
N GLY A 36 8.89 0.46 17.76
CA GLY A 36 9.77 -0.67 18.08
C GLY A 36 11.27 -0.49 17.77
N ALA A 37 11.67 0.50 16.96
CA ALA A 37 13.07 0.71 16.62
C ALA A 37 13.72 1.74 17.56
N SER A 38 14.82 1.34 18.22
CA SER A 38 15.63 2.24 19.08
C SER A 38 16.36 3.30 18.27
N GLU A 39 16.66 3.01 17.01
CA GLU A 39 17.29 3.92 16.06
C GLU A 39 16.31 4.20 14.91
N LYS A 40 16.11 5.49 14.61
CA LYS A 40 15.22 5.88 13.51
C LYS A 40 15.99 5.78 12.20
N PRO A 41 15.39 5.17 11.16
CA PRO A 41 16.10 4.90 9.91
C PRO A 41 16.49 6.18 9.17
N CYS A 42 15.89 7.33 9.51
CA CYS A 42 16.07 8.59 8.81
C CYS A 42 15.69 8.47 7.33
N LYS A 43 14.53 7.84 7.09
CA LYS A 43 13.98 7.55 5.76
C LYS A 43 12.50 7.91 5.69
N LEU A 44 12.01 8.03 4.46
CA LEU A 44 10.60 7.96 4.16
C LEU A 44 10.13 6.50 4.18
N ILE A 45 9.20 6.16 5.08
CA ILE A 45 8.62 4.83 5.16
C ILE A 45 7.27 4.82 4.45
N VAL A 46 7.12 3.93 3.47
CA VAL A 46 5.85 3.63 2.80
C VAL A 46 5.20 2.44 3.50
N SER A 47 4.15 2.69 4.28
CA SER A 47 3.43 1.66 5.03
C SER A 47 2.02 1.47 4.49
N LEU A 48 1.59 0.22 4.35
CA LEU A 48 0.18 -0.11 4.14
C LEU A 48 -0.57 0.06 5.48
N VAL A 49 -1.65 0.83 5.49
CA VAL A 49 -2.49 1.06 6.68
C VAL A 49 -3.83 0.36 6.57
N ASN A 50 -4.41 0.33 5.36
CA ASN A 50 -5.73 -0.24 5.14
C ASN A 50 -5.89 -0.74 3.69
N ILE A 51 -6.89 -1.60 3.46
CA ILE A 51 -7.28 -2.06 2.13
C ILE A 51 -8.80 -1.87 2.00
N GLU A 52 -9.22 -1.18 0.96
CA GLU A 52 -10.62 -0.90 0.69
C GLU A 52 -11.05 -1.53 -0.63
N ARG A 53 -12.33 -1.89 -0.75
CA ARG A 53 -12.89 -2.28 -2.03
C ARG A 53 -13.10 -1.04 -2.90
N GLU A 54 -12.74 -1.12 -4.17
CA GLU A 54 -13.08 -0.06 -5.13
C GLU A 54 -14.59 -0.10 -5.42
N THR A 55 -15.30 0.96 -5.04
CA THR A 55 -16.75 1.07 -5.15
C THR A 55 -17.19 1.81 -6.41
N ALA A 56 -16.31 2.61 -7.03
CA ALA A 56 -16.61 3.34 -8.26
C ALA A 56 -16.58 2.46 -9.52
N GLY A 57 -16.03 1.23 -9.44
CA GLY A 57 -15.89 0.28 -10.55
C GLY A 57 -17.17 -0.47 -10.95
N GLY A 58 -18.31 -0.19 -10.32
CA GLY A 58 -19.57 -0.89 -10.56
C GLY A 58 -19.57 -2.30 -9.97
N ILE A 59 -20.65 -2.66 -9.30
CA ILE A 59 -20.88 -4.03 -8.81
C ILE A 59 -21.22 -4.90 -10.02
N SER A 60 -20.24 -5.25 -10.84
CA SER A 60 -20.39 -6.29 -11.85
C SER A 60 -19.81 -7.57 -11.29
N ALA A 61 -20.47 -8.10 -10.26
CA ALA A 61 -20.38 -9.53 -9.97
C ALA A 61 -21.03 -10.25 -11.16
N GLY A 62 -20.23 -10.43 -12.23
CA GLY A 62 -20.66 -11.09 -13.45
C GLY A 62 -20.95 -12.54 -13.15
N ILE A 63 -22.24 -12.88 -13.05
CA ILE A 63 -22.69 -14.23 -13.39
C ILE A 63 -22.51 -14.33 -14.91
N SER A 64 -21.35 -14.80 -15.36
CA SER A 64 -21.19 -15.26 -16.74
C SER A 64 -21.80 -16.65 -16.82
N ARG A 65 -22.98 -16.76 -17.45
CA ARG A 65 -23.62 -18.03 -17.78
C ARG A 65 -23.16 -18.46 -19.17
N ASN A 66 -22.02 -19.15 -19.25
CA ASN A 66 -21.70 -19.96 -20.42
C ASN A 66 -22.20 -21.40 -20.21
N SER A 67 -23.11 -21.80 -21.08
CA SER A 67 -23.70 -23.13 -21.16
C SER A 67 -22.65 -24.15 -21.63
N SER A 68 -21.97 -24.81 -20.71
CA SER A 68 -21.54 -26.24 -20.81
C SER A 68 -20.39 -26.62 -19.85
N ASP A 69 -19.79 -25.68 -19.12
CA ASP A 69 -18.76 -26.01 -18.14
C ASP A 69 -18.95 -25.20 -16.85
N TYR A 70 -19.13 -25.88 -15.72
CA TYR A 70 -19.41 -25.27 -14.42
C TYR A 70 -18.12 -24.74 -13.78
N MET A 71 -17.32 -23.95 -14.49
CA MET A 71 -16.29 -23.14 -13.85
C MET A 71 -16.95 -21.89 -13.27
N ARG A 72 -17.06 -21.84 -11.93
CA ARG A 72 -17.38 -20.59 -11.23
C ARG A 72 -16.21 -19.62 -11.42
N THR A 73 -16.24 -18.81 -12.46
CA THR A 73 -15.34 -17.66 -12.58
C THR A 73 -15.82 -16.58 -11.61
N PHE A 74 -15.06 -16.34 -10.55
CA PHE A 74 -15.33 -15.23 -9.64
C PHE A 74 -14.86 -13.93 -10.30
N ALA A 75 -15.69 -12.89 -10.28
CA ALA A 75 -15.27 -11.58 -10.77
C ALA A 75 -14.05 -11.08 -9.97
N PRO A 76 -13.07 -10.40 -10.61
CA PRO A 76 -11.89 -9.90 -9.92
C PRO A 76 -12.23 -9.00 -8.74
N LEU A 77 -11.49 -9.16 -7.64
CA LEU A 77 -11.60 -8.29 -6.49
C LEU A 77 -10.82 -6.99 -6.75
N LEU A 78 -11.55 -5.92 -7.01
CA LEU A 78 -10.98 -4.59 -7.23
C LEU A 78 -10.77 -3.88 -5.88
N LEU A 79 -9.54 -3.50 -5.61
CA LEU A 79 -9.06 -2.98 -4.33
C LEU A 79 -8.28 -1.67 -4.49
N ASN A 80 -8.34 -0.88 -3.43
CA ASN A 80 -7.53 0.28 -3.16
C ASN A 80 -6.64 0.00 -1.94
N LEU A 81 -5.39 0.41 -2.01
CA LEU A 81 -4.43 0.31 -0.92
C LEU A 81 -4.24 1.69 -0.30
N ASP A 82 -4.54 1.80 0.98
CA ASP A 82 -4.38 3.01 1.76
C ASP A 82 -2.98 3.01 2.38
N LEU A 83 -2.13 3.93 1.93
CA LEU A 83 -0.72 4.02 2.26
C LEU A 83 -0.45 5.25 3.12
N MET A 84 0.34 5.08 4.19
CA MET A 84 0.94 6.18 4.93
C MET A 84 2.39 6.33 4.48
N LEU A 85 2.74 7.51 3.99
CA LEU A 85 4.12 7.91 3.71
C LEU A 85 4.58 8.80 4.86
N ALA A 86 5.48 8.29 5.70
CA ALA A 86 5.95 9.00 6.89
C ALA A 86 7.46 9.21 6.86
N ALA A 87 7.92 10.43 7.15
CA ALA A 87 9.32 10.72 7.33
C ALA A 87 9.74 10.33 8.77
N VAL A 88 10.33 9.15 8.94
CA VAL A 88 10.69 8.58 10.25
C VAL A 88 12.09 9.02 10.65
N TYR A 89 12.14 10.18 11.31
CA TYR A 89 13.35 10.84 11.79
C TYR A 89 13.25 11.13 13.28
N ASP A 90 14.40 11.32 13.93
CA ASP A 90 14.42 11.85 15.29
C ASP A 90 14.00 13.31 15.35
N GLU A 91 13.50 13.75 16.52
CA GLU A 91 13.04 15.13 16.76
C GLU A 91 14.10 16.18 16.41
N LYS A 92 15.38 15.89 16.65
CA LYS A 92 16.51 16.78 16.32
C LYS A 92 16.65 17.04 14.82
N ARG A 93 16.12 16.14 13.98
CA ARG A 93 16.15 16.20 12.51
C ARG A 93 14.77 16.52 11.92
N TYR A 94 13.86 17.09 12.71
CA TYR A 94 12.50 17.41 12.26
C TYR A 94 12.48 18.27 10.98
N ALA A 95 13.33 19.31 10.90
CA ALA A 95 13.41 20.16 9.70
C ALA A 95 13.79 19.38 8.42
N GLU A 96 14.67 18.40 8.55
CA GLU A 96 15.05 17.51 7.45
C GLU A 96 13.90 16.59 7.06
N SER A 97 13.19 16.03 8.05
CA SER A 97 12.00 15.20 7.81
C SER A 97 10.92 15.95 7.01
N LEU A 98 10.75 17.25 7.26
CA LEU A 98 9.82 18.09 6.50
C LEU A 98 10.30 18.32 5.06
N SER A 99 11.61 18.46 4.85
CA SER A 99 12.18 18.61 3.51
C SER A 99 12.00 17.34 2.68
N VAL A 100 12.23 16.18 3.28
CA VAL A 100 11.99 14.86 2.65
C VAL A 100 10.51 14.66 2.34
N LEU A 101 9.63 15.00 3.28
CA LEU A 101 8.19 14.92 3.06
C LEU A 101 7.75 15.84 1.90
N TYR A 102 8.27 17.06 1.84
CA TYR A 102 7.95 18.00 0.76
C TYR A 102 8.37 17.49 -0.62
N GLU A 103 9.61 16.99 -0.76
CA GLU A 103 10.06 16.38 -2.01
C GLU A 103 9.23 15.13 -2.37
N SER A 104 8.76 14.38 -1.37
CA SER A 104 7.85 13.25 -1.60
C SER A 104 6.50 13.71 -2.18
N LEU A 105 5.97 14.86 -1.73
CA LEU A 105 4.77 15.47 -2.30
C LEU A 105 5.00 15.91 -3.74
N LEU A 106 6.17 16.49 -4.05
CA LEU A 106 6.54 16.85 -5.42
C LEU A 106 6.64 15.61 -6.32
N PHE A 107 7.20 14.51 -5.82
CA PHE A 107 7.23 13.24 -6.54
C PHE A 107 5.83 12.75 -6.88
N ILE A 108 4.93 12.66 -5.88
CA ILE A 108 3.55 12.21 -6.09
C ILE A 108 2.84 13.07 -7.13
N GLN A 109 3.02 14.39 -7.06
CA GLN A 109 2.38 15.33 -7.98
C GLN A 109 2.93 15.24 -9.42
N SER A 110 4.23 14.98 -9.57
CA SER A 110 4.89 14.87 -10.88
C SER A 110 4.77 13.48 -11.51
N HIS A 111 4.63 12.44 -10.70
CA HIS A 111 4.52 11.04 -11.09
C HIS A 111 3.28 10.39 -10.45
N PRO A 112 2.05 10.84 -10.82
CA PRO A 112 0.82 10.38 -10.16
C PRO A 112 0.43 8.94 -10.50
N TYR A 113 1.19 8.28 -11.39
CA TYR A 113 0.98 6.88 -11.76
C TYR A 113 2.31 6.22 -12.10
N PHE A 114 2.31 4.89 -12.02
CA PHE A 114 3.39 4.05 -12.51
C PHE A 114 2.83 2.78 -13.15
N GLU A 115 3.65 2.11 -13.95
CA GLU A 115 3.30 0.85 -14.58
C GLU A 115 4.16 -0.27 -14.02
N LEU A 116 3.53 -1.40 -13.69
CA LEU A 116 4.18 -2.62 -13.22
C LEU A 116 3.47 -3.82 -13.84
N ASP A 117 4.23 -4.71 -14.48
CA ASP A 117 3.72 -5.90 -15.17
C ASP A 117 2.60 -5.59 -16.20
N GLY A 118 2.66 -4.44 -16.87
CA GLY A 118 1.65 -4.00 -17.84
C GLY A 118 0.39 -3.38 -17.21
N GLN A 119 0.31 -3.32 -15.88
CA GLN A 119 -0.78 -2.69 -15.15
C GLN A 119 -0.39 -1.29 -14.67
N LYS A 120 -1.25 -0.32 -14.94
CA LYS A 120 -1.09 1.07 -14.50
C LYS A 120 -1.76 1.29 -13.14
N TYR A 121 -0.95 1.61 -12.14
CA TYR A 121 -1.37 1.99 -10.79
C TYR A 121 -1.37 3.52 -10.64
N THR A 122 -2.36 4.06 -9.97
CA THR A 122 -2.46 5.50 -9.69
C THR A 122 -2.27 5.73 -8.20
N VAL A 123 -1.57 6.80 -7.82
CA VAL A 123 -1.40 7.22 -6.42
C VAL A 123 -1.98 8.62 -6.24
N GLU A 124 -2.87 8.76 -5.26
CA GLU A 124 -3.57 10.01 -4.97
C GLU A 124 -3.41 10.36 -3.49
N ILE A 125 -3.20 11.64 -3.16
CA ILE A 125 -3.23 12.10 -1.77
C ILE A 125 -4.67 12.09 -1.27
N VAL A 126 -4.88 11.60 -0.05
CA VAL A 126 -6.17 11.63 0.63
C VAL A 126 -6.09 12.45 1.92
N THR A 127 -7.11 13.26 2.14
CA THR A 127 -7.23 14.06 3.37
C THR A 127 -7.91 13.21 4.44
N LEU A 128 -7.23 13.04 5.58
CA LEU A 128 -7.79 12.40 6.75
C LEU A 128 -8.46 13.43 7.67
N SER A 129 -9.50 13.02 8.41
CA SER A 129 -9.99 13.83 9.51
C SER A 129 -8.99 13.84 10.68
N VAL A 130 -9.07 14.84 11.55
CA VAL A 130 -8.23 14.90 12.76
C VAL A 130 -8.44 13.65 13.63
N GLN A 131 -9.66 13.11 13.66
CA GLN A 131 -9.98 11.89 14.39
C GLN A 131 -9.29 10.67 13.77
N ASP A 132 -9.29 10.53 12.44
CA ASP A 132 -8.63 9.41 11.75
C ASP A 132 -7.12 9.46 11.94
N ILE A 133 -6.52 10.66 11.85
CA ILE A 133 -5.09 10.87 12.11
C ILE A 133 -4.76 10.37 13.53
N ASN A 134 -5.51 10.82 14.53
CA ASN A 134 -5.29 10.41 15.93
C ASN A 134 -5.46 8.90 16.12
N ASN A 135 -6.50 8.29 15.52
CA ASN A 135 -6.77 6.86 15.63
C ASN A 135 -5.64 6.02 15.01
N ILE A 136 -5.17 6.38 13.82
CA ILE A 136 -4.07 5.68 13.13
C ILE A 136 -2.81 5.75 13.99
N TRP A 137 -2.40 6.95 14.41
CA TRP A 137 -1.15 7.11 15.17
C TRP A 137 -1.21 6.50 16.57
N THR A 138 -2.36 6.52 17.22
CA THR A 138 -2.56 5.81 18.50
C THR A 138 -2.39 4.30 18.31
N THR A 139 -2.94 3.74 17.24
CA THR A 139 -2.84 2.30 16.92
C THR A 139 -1.41 1.89 16.56
N LEU A 140 -0.65 2.77 15.90
CA LEU A 140 0.75 2.54 15.52
C LEU A 140 1.75 2.74 16.68
N GLY A 141 1.28 2.82 17.92
CA GLY A 141 2.12 2.92 19.12
C GLY A 141 2.36 4.36 19.61
N GLY A 142 1.57 5.32 19.15
CA GLY A 142 1.47 6.68 19.72
C GLY A 142 2.56 7.66 19.30
N GLN A 143 3.61 7.21 18.58
CA GLN A 143 4.65 8.11 18.08
C GLN A 143 4.26 8.69 16.73
N TYR A 144 3.99 10.00 16.70
CA TYR A 144 3.63 10.71 15.48
C TYR A 144 4.86 11.11 14.65
N TYR A 145 4.75 10.99 13.32
CA TYR A 145 5.73 11.51 12.36
C TYR A 145 5.05 12.40 11.31
N PRO A 146 5.77 13.40 10.76
CA PRO A 146 5.34 14.09 9.56
C PRO A 146 5.02 13.09 8.45
N SER A 147 3.79 13.17 7.94
CA SER A 147 3.25 12.13 7.07
C SER A 147 2.17 12.65 6.15
N VAL A 148 1.96 11.91 5.05
CA VAL A 148 0.86 12.10 4.11
C VAL A 148 0.18 10.75 3.88
N MET A 149 -1.15 10.78 3.83
CA MET A 149 -1.94 9.63 3.48
C MET A 149 -2.17 9.60 1.96
N CYS A 150 -1.98 8.44 1.36
CA CYS A 150 -2.19 8.22 -0.06
C CYS A 150 -3.10 7.02 -0.29
N LYS A 151 -3.81 7.03 -1.41
CA LYS A 151 -4.59 5.91 -1.91
C LYS A 151 -3.98 5.44 -3.22
N LEU A 152 -3.48 4.20 -3.24
CA LEU A 152 -3.02 3.52 -4.44
C LEU A 152 -4.17 2.69 -5.01
N ARG A 153 -4.53 2.95 -6.26
CA ARG A 153 -5.69 2.37 -6.91
C ARG A 153 -5.33 1.26 -7.90
N ARG A 154 -6.36 0.51 -8.31
CA ARG A 154 -6.34 -0.49 -9.41
C ARG A 154 -5.58 -1.77 -9.08
N LEU A 155 -5.52 -2.16 -7.80
CA LEU A 155 -5.20 -3.54 -7.48
C LEU A 155 -6.39 -4.41 -7.88
N ALA A 156 -6.17 -5.37 -8.78
CA ALA A 156 -7.13 -6.42 -9.07
C ALA A 156 -6.54 -7.75 -8.58
N VAL A 157 -7.35 -8.55 -7.91
CA VAL A 157 -6.99 -9.91 -7.51
C VAL A 157 -7.96 -10.87 -8.19
N ASP A 158 -7.45 -11.72 -9.06
CA ASP A 158 -8.24 -12.73 -9.77
C ASP A 158 -8.23 -14.06 -9.02
N ALA A 159 -9.37 -14.77 -8.99
CA ALA A 159 -9.46 -16.08 -8.38
C ALA A 159 -8.66 -17.15 -9.16
N GLU A 160 -8.41 -16.93 -10.45
CA GLU A 160 -7.54 -17.80 -11.26
C GLU A 160 -6.08 -17.80 -10.78
N GLU A 161 -5.62 -16.71 -10.14
CA GLU A 161 -4.32 -16.68 -9.46
C GLU A 161 -4.24 -17.71 -8.32
N ALA A 162 -5.35 -17.97 -7.61
CA ALA A 162 -5.37 -18.96 -6.54
C ALA A 162 -5.30 -20.40 -7.07
N VAL A 163 -5.91 -20.66 -8.24
CA VAL A 163 -5.89 -21.99 -8.89
C VAL A 163 -4.49 -22.33 -9.42
N SER A 164 -3.83 -21.34 -10.02
CA SER A 164 -2.47 -21.48 -10.57
C SER A 164 -1.38 -21.54 -9.49
N SER A 165 -1.62 -20.93 -8.31
CA SER A 165 -0.67 -20.91 -7.19
C SER A 165 -0.61 -22.21 -6.37
N GLY A 166 -1.45 -23.20 -6.68
CA GLY A 166 -1.44 -24.52 -6.05
C GLY A 166 -2.71 -24.82 -5.26
N GLY A 167 -3.62 -25.56 -5.90
CA GLY A 167 -4.69 -26.37 -5.29
C GLY A 167 -5.55 -25.65 -4.24
N ILE A 168 -6.74 -25.18 -4.65
CA ILE A 168 -7.77 -24.75 -3.71
C ILE A 168 -7.94 -25.84 -2.65
N ALA A 169 -7.72 -25.48 -1.37
CA ALA A 169 -7.89 -26.40 -0.26
C ALA A 169 -9.28 -27.03 -0.34
N ARG A 170 -9.34 -28.36 -0.46
CA ARG A 170 -10.61 -29.12 -0.37
C ARG A 170 -11.24 -28.82 0.97
N GLU A 171 -12.58 -28.75 0.99
CA GLU A 171 -13.36 -28.48 2.22
C GLU A 171 -12.77 -29.23 3.42
N PRO A 172 -12.49 -28.54 4.54
CA PRO A 172 -11.97 -29.21 5.72
C PRO A 172 -13.02 -30.24 6.18
N SER A 173 -12.63 -31.51 6.22
CA SER A 173 -13.48 -32.57 6.75
C SER A 173 -13.65 -32.38 8.25
N VAL A 174 -14.70 -31.66 8.66
CA VAL A 174 -15.05 -31.52 10.07
C VAL A 174 -15.86 -32.76 10.47
N SER A 175 -15.19 -33.75 11.06
CA SER A 175 -15.86 -34.84 11.75
C SER A 175 -16.39 -34.33 13.08
N VAL A 176 -17.68 -34.00 13.15
CA VAL A 176 -18.35 -33.73 14.43
C VAL A 176 -18.62 -35.07 15.11
N THR A 177 -17.82 -35.41 16.11
CA THR A 177 -18.08 -36.55 16.99
C THR A 177 -19.26 -36.20 17.90
N LYS A 178 -20.28 -37.07 17.89
CA LYS A 178 -21.48 -36.99 18.73
C LYS A 178 -21.18 -37.28 20.20
#